data_AF-A0A139XHK0-F1
#
_entry.id   AF-A0A139XHK0-F1
#
_cell.length_a   1.000
_cell.length_b   1.000
_cell.length_c   1.000
_cell.angle_alpha   90.00
_cell.angle_beta   90.00
_cell.angle_gamma   90.00
#
_symmetry.space_group_name_H-M   'P 1'
#
loop_
_entity.id
_entity.type
_entity.pdbx_description
1 polymer ?
#
loop_
_entity_poly.entity_id
_entity_poly.type
_entity_poly.pdbx_seq_one_letter_code
_entity_poly.pdbx_strand_id
1 'polypeptide(L)' 'MAKEVTLEEVLELTKQLSLVDKVRLVEKVAPEIKREITASQAKPRKSLRGLWRGVDITDADIAEIRQQMWGGFPREDI' A
#
# COMPACT_ATOMS: atom_id res chain seq x y z
N MET A 1 25.72 5.23 -17.03
CA MET A 1 24.50 4.42 -16.86
C MET A 1 24.84 3.31 -15.89
N ALA A 2 24.06 3.11 -14.82
CA ALA A 2 24.35 2.05 -13.86
C ALA A 2 24.19 0.70 -14.58
N LYS A 3 25.21 -0.16 -14.49
CA LYS A 3 25.12 -1.53 -15.00
C LYS A 3 24.03 -2.24 -14.21
N GLU A 4 22.99 -2.73 -14.88
CA GLU A 4 22.01 -3.61 -14.25
C GLU A 4 22.73 -4.89 -13.81
N VAL A 5 22.77 -5.12 -12.51
CA VAL A 5 23.35 -6.33 -11.92
C VAL A 5 22.30 -7.43 -12.02
N THR A 6 22.63 -8.54 -12.67
CA THR A 6 21.70 -9.66 -12.82
C THR A 6 21.76 -10.61 -11.62
N LEU A 7 20.70 -11.39 -11.39
CA LEU A 7 20.66 -12.37 -10.31
C LEU A 7 21.78 -13.41 -10.47
N GLU A 8 22.04 -13.84 -11.71
CA GLU A 8 23.07 -14.82 -12.03
C GLU A 8 24.46 -14.30 -11.66
N GLU A 9 24.78 -13.03 -11.94
CA GLU A 9 26.04 -12.41 -11.55
C GLU A 9 26.20 -12.40 -10.02
N VAL A 10 25.13 -12.08 -9.28
CA VAL A 10 25.15 -12.09 -7.81
C VAL A 10 25.36 -13.50 -7.26
N LEU A 11 24.69 -14.51 -7.83
CA LEU A 11 24.85 -15.90 -7.39
C LEU A 11 26.28 -16.40 -7.57
N GLU A 12 26.94 -16.08 -8.69
CA GLU A 12 28.35 -16.43 -8.90
C GLU A 12 29.27 -15.76 -7.88
N LEU A 13 29.06 -14.48 -7.57
CA LEU A 13 29.82 -13.79 -6.52
C LEU A 13 29.57 -14.40 -5.14
N THR A 14 28.32 -14.77 -4.85
CA THR A 14 27.94 -15.35 -3.57
C THR A 14 28.64 -16.69 -3.34
N LYS A 15 28.89 -17.48 -4.39
CA LYS A 15 29.63 -18.75 -4.29
C LYS A 15 31.03 -18.59 -3.71
N GLN A 16 31.69 -17.46 -4.00
CA GLN A 16 33.05 -17.14 -3.55
C GLN A 16 33.14 -16.79 -2.06
N LEU A 17 32.01 -16.51 -1.41
CA LEU A 17 31.96 -16.20 0.02
C LEU A 17 32.17 -17.45 0.90
N SER A 18 32.77 -17.22 2.06
CA SER A 18 32.80 -18.21 3.15
C SER A 18 31.39 -18.56 3.61
N LEU A 19 31.22 -19.72 4.27
CA LEU A 19 29.91 -20.09 4.83
C LEU A 19 29.39 -19.04 5.81
N VAL A 20 30.28 -18.48 6.64
CA VAL A 20 29.93 -17.44 7.63
C VAL A 20 29.43 -16.18 6.93
N ASP A 21 30.08 -15.76 5.85
CA ASP A 21 29.69 -14.55 5.14
C ASP A 21 28.42 -14.75 4.31
N LYS A 22 28.16 -15.97 3.81
CA LYS A 22 26.86 -16.33 3.22
C LYS A 22 25.72 -16.19 4.23
N VAL A 23 25.92 -16.65 5.47
CA VAL A 23 24.93 -16.50 6.54
C VAL A 23 24.70 -15.02 6.84
N ARG A 24 25.77 -14.23 7.00
CA ARG A 24 25.67 -12.77 7.23
C ARG A 24 24.96 -12.03 6.10
N LEU A 25 25.16 -12.46 4.85
CA LEU A 25 24.46 -11.90 3.71
C LEU A 25 22.94 -12.15 3.84
N VAL A 26 22.54 -13.37 4.17
CA VAL A 26 21.11 -13.71 4.39
C VAL A 26 20.54 -12.89 5.54
N GLU A 27 21.26 -12.74 6.65
CA GLU A 27 20.82 -11.92 7.80
C GLU A 27 20.55 -10.46 7.44
N LYS A 28 21.29 -9.90 6.48
CA LYS A 28 21.12 -8.52 6.01
C LYS A 28 20.03 -8.38 4.94
N VAL A 29 20.01 -9.28 3.96
CA VAL A 29 19.14 -9.19 2.79
C VAL A 29 17.71 -9.66 3.09
N ALA A 30 17.53 -10.71 3.89
CA ALA A 30 16.20 -11.23 4.23
C ALA A 30 15.24 -10.19 4.85
N PRO A 31 15.64 -9.34 5.84
CA PRO A 31 14.76 -8.33 6.38
C PRO A 31 14.41 -7.22 5.38
N GLU A 32 15.31 -6.89 4.45
CA GLU A 32 15.06 -5.92 3.37
C GLU A 32 13.97 -6.44 2.42
N ILE A 33 14.13 -7.68 1.94
CA ILE A 33 13.11 -8.37 1.12
C ILE A 33 11.75 -8.38 1.83
N LYS A 34 11.73 -8.72 3.13
CA LYS A 34 10.49 -8.75 3.92
C LYS A 34 9.80 -7.37 3.96
N ARG A 35 10.57 -6.29 4.09
CA ARG A 35 10.04 -4.92 4.10
C ARG A 35 9.47 -4.55 2.74
N GLU A 36 10.15 -4.87 1.64
CA GLU A 36 9.68 -4.61 0.28
C GLU A 36 8.40 -5.38 -0.05
N ILE A 37 8.32 -6.65 0.35
CA ILE A 37 7.08 -7.46 0.22
C ILE A 37 5.96 -6.82 1.03
N THR A 38 6.23 -6.39 2.26
CA THR A 38 5.21 -5.79 3.13
C THR A 38 4.74 -4.42 2.59
N ALA A 39 5.66 -3.64 2.00
CA ALA A 39 5.35 -2.34 1.41
C ALA A 39 4.56 -2.46 0.10
N SER A 40 4.83 -3.50 -0.70
CA SER A 40 4.09 -3.81 -1.93
C SER A 40 2.73 -4.45 -1.68
N GLN A 41 2.54 -5.11 -0.53
CA GLN A 41 1.23 -5.59 -0.12
C GLN A 41 0.31 -4.43 0.24
N ALA A 42 -0.76 -4.26 -0.55
CA ALA A 42 -1.83 -3.33 -0.21
C ALA A 42 -2.35 -3.65 1.20
N LYS A 43 -2.29 -2.68 2.11
CA LYS A 43 -2.83 -2.87 3.47
C LYS A 43 -4.27 -3.39 3.36
N PRO A 44 -4.64 -4.43 4.12
CA PRO A 44 -6.02 -4.91 4.12
C PRO A 44 -6.94 -3.74 4.40
N ARG A 45 -7.88 -3.48 3.49
CA ARG A 45 -8.84 -2.40 3.63
C ARG A 45 -9.65 -2.66 4.89
N LYS A 46 -9.58 -1.73 5.85
CA LYS A 46 -10.46 -1.78 7.03
C LYS A 46 -11.89 -1.54 6.55
N SER A 47 -12.83 -2.35 7.02
CA SER A 47 -14.25 -2.13 6.74
C SER A 47 -14.67 -0.79 7.34
N LEU A 48 -15.16 0.13 6.51
CA LEU A 48 -15.73 1.40 6.96
C LEU A 48 -17.12 1.23 7.61
N ARG A 49 -17.71 0.03 7.55
CA ARG A 49 -19.01 -0.26 8.18
C ARG A 49 -19.01 0.02 9.69
N GLY A 50 -17.86 -0.15 10.36
CA GLY A 50 -17.72 0.16 11.78
C GLY A 50 -17.61 1.65 12.09
N LEU A 51 -17.24 2.48 11.11
CA LEU A 51 -17.06 3.93 11.30
C LEU A 51 -18.39 4.65 11.59
N TRP A 52 -19.48 4.13 11.02
CA TRP A 52 -20.82 4.68 11.17
C TRP A 52 -21.62 4.06 12.31
N ARG A 53 -20.99 3.24 13.18
CA ARG A 53 -21.69 2.60 14.29
C ARG A 53 -22.14 3.66 15.30
N GLY A 54 -23.45 3.71 15.57
CA GLY A 54 -24.04 4.67 16.51
C GLY A 54 -24.30 6.05 15.91
N VAL A 55 -23.97 6.25 14.64
CA VAL A 55 -24.43 7.41 13.88
C VAL A 55 -25.76 7.03 13.24
N ASP A 56 -26.80 7.78 13.54
CA ASP A 56 -28.09 7.68 12.88
C ASP A 56 -28.19 8.86 11.89
N ILE A 57 -28.17 8.57 10.60
CA ILE A 57 -28.29 9.57 9.55
C ILE A 57 -29.67 9.38 8.93
N THR A 58 -30.50 10.40 9.05
CA THR A 58 -31.84 10.40 8.47
C THR A 58 -31.81 10.82 7.00
N ASP A 59 -32.87 10.50 6.27
CA ASP A 59 -33.05 10.98 4.89
C ASP A 59 -33.05 12.52 4.81
N ALA A 60 -33.51 13.20 5.86
CA ALA A 60 -33.51 14.66 5.95
C ALA A 60 -32.09 15.22 6.05
N ASP A 61 -31.23 14.61 6.87
CA ASP A 61 -29.81 15.00 7.00
C ASP A 61 -29.08 14.88 5.64
N ILE A 62 -29.38 13.80 4.90
CA ILE A 62 -28.81 13.58 3.56
C ILE A 62 -29.33 14.63 2.56
N ALA A 63 -30.63 14.95 2.61
CA ALA A 63 -31.25 15.93 1.74
C ALA A 63 -30.68 17.34 1.98
N GLU A 64 -30.50 17.73 3.25
CA GLU A 64 -29.91 19.01 3.63
C GLU A 64 -28.48 19.15 3.11
N ILE A 65 -27.62 18.16 3.39
CA ILE A 65 -26.21 18.19 2.93
C ILE A 65 -26.13 18.20 1.40
N ARG A 66 -26.97 17.43 0.70
CA ARG A 66 -27.04 17.47 -0.78
C ARG A 66 -27.42 18.86 -1.28
N GLN A 67 -28.42 19.51 -0.65
CA GLN A 67 -28.83 20.85 -1.03
C GLN A 67 -27.73 21.88 -0.77
N GLN A 68 -26.99 21.77 0.34
CA GLN A 68 -25.87 22.65 0.65
C GLN A 68 -24.68 22.45 -0.31
N MET A 69 -24.28 21.21 -0.55
CA MET A 69 -23.12 20.87 -1.39
C MET A 69 -23.37 21.12 -2.88
N TRP A 70 -24.61 20.90 -3.34
CA TRP A 70 -25.00 21.08 -4.74
C TRP A 70 -25.89 22.30 -4.96
N GLY A 71 -25.89 23.27 -4.04
CA GLY A 71 -26.66 24.51 -4.16
C GLY A 71 -26.25 25.36 -5.37
N GLY A 72 -25.01 25.24 -5.82
CA GLY A 72 -24.50 25.86 -7.05
C GLY A 72 -24.42 24.93 -8.26
N PHE A 73 -24.94 23.70 -8.16
CA PHE A 73 -24.92 22.76 -9.27
C PHE A 73 -26.10 23.09 -10.20
N PRO A 74 -25.88 23.40 -11.49
CA PRO A 74 -26.95 23.74 -12.41
C PRO A 74 -27.91 22.55 -12.52
N ARG A 75 -29.19 22.79 -12.16
CA ARG A 75 -30.25 21.77 -12.18
C ARG A 75 -31.09 21.82 -13.46
N GLU A 76 -30.87 22.84 -14.27
CA GLU A 76 -31.47 23.00 -15.59
C GLU A 76 -30.33 23.15 -16.58
N ASP A 77 -30.00 22.06 -17.27
CA ASP A 77 -29.32 22.03 -18.56
C ASP A 77 -29.49 20.60 -19.12
N ILE A 78 -30.65 20.35 -19.75
CA ILE A 78 -30.84 19.39 -20.85
C ILE A 78 -31.77 20.05 -21.87
#